data_AF-A0A225DS87-F1
#
_entry.id   AF-A0A225DS87-F1
#
_cell.length_a   1.000
_cell.length_b   1.000
_cell.length_c   1.000
_cell.angle_alpha   90.00
_cell.angle_beta   90.00
_cell.angle_gamma   90.00
#
_symmetry.space_group_name_H-M   'P 1'
#
loop_
_entity.id
_entity.type
_entity.pdbx_description
1 polymer ?
#
loop_
_entity_poly.entity_id
_entity_poly.type
_entity_poly.pdbx_seq_one_letter_code
_entity_poly.pdbx_strand_id
1 'polypeptide(L)'
;MSLTETVIGGTLNADGTLTLDDKPNLTPGRVTVVLRSEVVHLPADDPFWQRMAVILAIPRTGRDDGGAATLTEVEQSRQQWEEHQREIERLQGEGGS
;
A
#
# COMPACT_ATOMS: atom_id res chain seq x y z
N MET A 1 -12.68 34.07 -28.46
CA MET A 1 -11.40 33.74 -27.81
C MET A 1 -11.15 32.26 -28.03
N SER A 2 -10.07 31.88 -28.71
CA SER A 2 -9.72 30.47 -28.91
C SER A 2 -8.86 29.99 -27.76
N LEU A 3 -9.34 28.99 -27.01
CA LEU A 3 -8.56 28.30 -25.99
C LEU A 3 -7.75 27.21 -26.70
N THR A 4 -6.42 27.32 -26.69
CA THR A 4 -5.55 26.25 -27.17
C THR A 4 -5.34 25.28 -26.01
N GLU A 5 -6.12 24.20 -25.98
CA GLU A 5 -5.92 23.10 -25.04
C GLU A 5 -4.82 22.19 -25.59
N THR A 6 -3.72 22.04 -24.85
CA THR A 6 -2.61 21.14 -25.19
C THR A 6 -2.45 20.17 -24.03
N VAL A 7 -2.58 18.87 -24.33
CA VAL A 7 -2.36 17.80 -23.36
C VAL A 7 -0.87 17.48 -23.35
N ILE A 8 -0.26 17.57 -22.17
CA ILE A 8 1.17 17.29 -21.97
C ILE A 8 1.26 16.20 -20.89
N GLY A 9 1.97 15.12 -21.22
CA GLY A 9 2.25 14.03 -20.29
C GLY A 9 3.26 14.43 -19.22
N GLY A 10 3.08 13.91 -18.01
CA GLY A 10 4.02 14.10 -16.93
C GLY A 10 3.69 13.26 -15.70
N THR A 11 4.68 13.14 -14.82
CA THR A 11 4.58 12.40 -13.56
C THR A 11 4.51 13.37 -12.39
N LEU A 12 3.47 13.24 -11.56
CA LEU A 12 3.39 13.91 -10.27
C LEU A 12 4.14 13.09 -9.22
N ASN A 13 5.24 13.63 -8.72
CA ASN A 13 6.09 12.99 -7.72
C ASN A 13 5.47 13.09 -6.31
N ALA A 14 5.94 12.24 -5.39
CA ALA A 14 5.44 12.19 -4.01
C ALA A 14 5.74 13.49 -3.21
N ASP A 15 6.73 14.27 -3.63
CA ASP A 15 7.06 15.58 -3.06
C ASP A 15 6.18 16.72 -3.59
N GLY A 16 5.24 16.41 -4.50
CA GLY A 16 4.33 17.37 -5.13
C GLY A 16 4.90 18.06 -6.37
N THR A 17 6.09 17.69 -6.84
CA THR A 17 6.65 18.23 -8.08
C THR A 17 6.06 17.52 -9.30
N LEU A 18 5.74 18.27 -10.37
CA LEU A 18 5.32 17.71 -11.66
C LEU A 18 6.52 17.70 -12.61
N THR A 19 6.91 16.51 -13.06
CA THR A 19 7.93 16.33 -14.10
C THR A 19 7.24 16.09 -15.42
N LEU A 20 7.52 16.92 -16.43
CA LEU A 20 6.97 16.72 -17.78
C LEU A 20 7.83 15.72 -18.54
N ASP A 21 7.20 14.82 -19.28
CA ASP A 21 7.91 13.83 -20.08
C ASP A 21 8.60 14.49 -21.29
N ASP A 22 7.93 15.50 -21.86
CA ASP A 22 8.38 16.23 -23.04
C ASP A 22 8.34 17.74 -22.85
N LYS A 23 9.18 18.46 -23.63
CA LYS A 23 9.16 19.92 -23.66
C LYS A 23 7.85 20.41 -24.27
N PRO A 24 7.05 21.20 -23.54
CA PRO A 24 5.80 21.72 -24.08
C PRO A 24 6.07 22.75 -25.18
N ASN A 25 5.39 22.60 -26.32
CA ASN A 25 5.48 23.53 -27.44
C ASN A 25 4.50 24.71 -27.25
N LEU A 26 4.72 25.49 -26.19
CA LEU A 26 3.91 26.65 -25.84
C LEU A 26 4.74 27.92 -25.96
N THR A 27 4.13 29.00 -26.43
CA THR A 27 4.76 30.32 -26.42
C THR A 27 5.04 30.75 -24.96
N PRO A 28 6.20 31.38 -24.68
CA PRO A 28 6.51 31.87 -23.34
C PRO A 28 5.38 32.77 -22.81
N GLY A 29 4.93 32.51 -21.58
CA GLY A 29 3.83 33.25 -20.98
C GLY A 29 3.26 32.55 -19.76
N ARG A 30 2.24 33.17 -19.15
CA ARG A 30 1.50 32.56 -18.04
C ARG A 30 0.63 31.42 -18.57
N VAL A 31 0.71 30.27 -17.92
CA VAL A 31 -0.10 29.09 -18.24
C VAL A 31 -0.96 28.71 -17.04
N THR A 32 -2.12 28.10 -17.32
CA THR A 32 -2.97 27.45 -16.31
C THR A 32 -2.87 25.95 -16.52
N VAL A 33 -2.50 25.21 -15.47
CA VAL A 33 -2.37 23.75 -15.52
C VAL A 33 -3.60 23.13 -14.86
N VAL A 34 -4.26 22.20 -15.55
CA VAL A 34 -5.35 21.38 -15.01
C VAL A 34 -4.83 19.97 -14.83
N LEU A 35 -4.62 19.56 -13.58
CA LEU A 35 -4.18 18.20 -13.26
C LEU A 35 -5.39 17.28 -13.29
N ARG A 36 -5.32 16.21 -14.10
CA ARG A 36 -6.28 15.11 -14.08
C ARG A 36 -5.53 13.85 -13.69
N SER A 37 -5.82 13.33 -12.50
CA SER A 37 -5.36 12.01 -12.10
C SER A 37 -6.23 10.98 -12.79
N GLU A 38 -5.69 10.28 -13.78
CA GLU A 38 -6.32 9.06 -14.24
C GLU A 38 -6.17 8.03 -13.13
N VAL A 39 -7.22 7.87 -12.34
CA VAL A 39 -7.34 6.70 -11.46
C VAL A 39 -7.23 5.50 -12.38
N VAL A 40 -6.13 4.76 -12.30
CA VAL A 40 -6.00 3.48 -12.99
C VAL A 40 -7.20 2.66 -12.55
N HIS A 41 -8.20 2.56 -13.43
CA HIS A 41 -9.33 1.68 -13.24
C HIS A 41 -8.73 0.29 -13.35
N LEU A 42 -8.45 -0.31 -12.19
CA LEU A 42 -8.12 -1.72 -12.11
C LEU A 42 -9.24 -2.45 -12.85
N PRO A 43 -8.92 -3.33 -13.82
CA PRO A 43 -9.93 -4.00 -14.61
C PRO A 43 -10.86 -4.74 -13.64
N ALA A 44 -12.09 -4.25 -13.52
CA ALA A 44 -13.07 -4.81 -12.60
C ALA A 44 -13.39 -6.27 -12.94
N ASP A 45 -13.09 -6.71 -14.17
CA ASP A 45 -13.27 -8.06 -14.67
C ASP A 45 -12.05 -8.98 -14.48
N ASP A 46 -10.94 -8.51 -13.89
CA ASP A 46 -9.79 -9.38 -13.62
C ASP A 46 -10.01 -10.18 -12.31
N PRO A 47 -10.07 -11.53 -12.38
CA PRO A 47 -10.29 -12.37 -11.20
C PRO A 47 -9.23 -12.18 -10.11
N PHE A 48 -8.01 -11.76 -10.45
CA PHE A 48 -6.95 -11.45 -9.49
C PHE A 48 -7.27 -10.16 -8.71
N TRP A 49 -7.66 -9.09 -9.41
CA TRP A 49 -7.96 -7.80 -8.80
C TRP A 49 -9.25 -7.80 -7.99
N GLN A 50 -10.26 -8.56 -8.40
CA GLN A 50 -11.47 -8.78 -7.60
C GLN A 50 -11.15 -9.42 -6.23
N ARG A 51 -10.26 -10.42 -6.21
CA ARG A 51 -9.82 -11.07 -4.95
C ARG A 51 -9.06 -10.11 -4.05
N MET A 52 -8.20 -9.26 -4.63
CA MET A 52 -7.48 -8.23 -3.88
C MET A 52 -8.41 -7.16 -3.30
N ALA A 53 -9.39 -6.71 -4.08
CA ALA A 53 -10.40 -5.77 -3.61
C ALA A 53 -11.20 -6.32 -2.42
N VAL A 54 -11.55 -7.61 -2.44
CA VAL A 54 -12.20 -8.28 -1.30
C VAL A 54 -11.31 -8.26 -0.06
N ILE A 55 -10.01 -8.59 -0.18
CA ILE A 55 -9.08 -8.57 0.96
C ILE A 55 -8.89 -7.16 1.53
N LEU A 56 -8.85 -6.14 0.66
CA LEU A 56 -8.68 -4.74 1.05
C LEU A 56 -9.96 -4.11 1.64
N ALA A 57 -11.13 -4.60 1.24
CA ALA A 57 -12.43 -4.13 1.72
C ALA A 57 -12.85 -4.77 3.06
N ILE A 58 -12.10 -5.74 3.58
CA ILE A 58 -12.30 -6.25 4.94
C ILE A 58 -12.00 -5.09 5.91
N PRO A 59 -13.00 -4.56 6.63
CA PRO A 59 -12.74 -3.54 7.63
C PRO A 59 -11.80 -4.14 8.68
N ARG A 60 -10.68 -3.46 8.95
CA ARG A 60 -9.70 -3.84 9.98
C ARG A 60 -10.25 -3.73 11.42
N THR A 61 -11.57 -3.76 11.56
CA THR A 61 -12.28 -3.76 12.84
C THR A 61 -12.40 -5.22 13.30
N GLY A 62 -11.38 -5.73 13.98
CA GLY A 62 -11.47 -6.98 14.72
C GLY A 62 -10.41 -8.05 14.46
N ARG A 63 -9.24 -7.68 13.91
CA ARG A 63 -8.05 -8.54 13.98
C ARG A 63 -6.87 -7.72 14.47
N ASP A 64 -6.59 -7.88 15.76
CA ASP A 64 -5.50 -7.26 16.50
C ASP A 64 -4.16 -7.32 15.73
N ASP A 65 -3.55 -6.14 15.59
CA ASP A 65 -2.15 -5.83 15.92
C ASP A 65 -0.98 -6.51 15.16
N GLY A 66 -1.22 -7.10 14.00
CA GLY A 66 -0.11 -7.63 13.17
C GLY A 66 0.70 -6.58 12.39
N GLY A 67 0.22 -5.34 12.26
CA GLY A 67 0.80 -4.35 11.33
C GLY A 67 1.68 -3.27 11.98
N ALA A 68 1.61 -3.12 13.30
CA ALA A 68 2.35 -2.10 14.03
C ALA A 68 2.63 -2.54 15.47
N ALA A 69 2.94 -3.83 15.69
CA ALA A 69 3.48 -4.26 16.97
C ALA A 69 4.76 -3.46 17.25
N THR A 70 4.78 -2.78 18.39
CA THR A 70 5.98 -2.09 18.85
C THR A 70 7.10 -3.12 19.04
N LEU A 71 8.37 -2.71 18.95
CA LEU A 71 9.52 -3.61 19.12
C LEU A 71 9.41 -4.46 20.40
N THR A 72 8.88 -3.85 21.47
CA THR A 72 8.63 -4.47 22.77
C THR A 72 7.58 -5.58 22.71
N GLU A 73 6.48 -5.41 21.97
CA GLU A 73 5.42 -6.41 21.84
C GLU A 73 5.89 -7.62 21.02
N VAL A 74 6.69 -7.39 19.98
CA VAL A 74 7.31 -8.47 19.20
C VAL A 74 8.26 -9.28 20.06
N GLU A 75 9.03 -8.62 20.93
CA GLU A 75 9.97 -9.30 21.83
C GLU A 75 9.27 -10.11 22.93
N GLN A 76 8.17 -9.59 23.49
CA GLN A 76 7.33 -10.33 24.44
C GLN A 76 6.65 -11.54 23.79
N SER A 77 6.15 -11.39 22.55
CA SER A 77 5.55 -12.49 21.80
C SER A 77 6.56 -13.62 21.53
N ARG A 78 7.83 -13.25 21.22
CA ARG A 78 8.92 -14.23 21.07
C ARG A 78 9.23 -14.96 22.37
N GLN A 79 9.32 -14.26 23.48
CA GLN A 79 9.60 -14.88 24.78
C GLN A 79 8.50 -15.85 25.22
N GLN A 80 7.23 -15.46 25.04
CA GLN A 80 6.08 -16.34 25.34
C GLN A 80 6.07 -17.58 24.45
N TRP A 81 6.43 -17.42 23.16
CA TRP A 81 6.53 -18.56 22.24
C TRP A 81 7.62 -19.54 22.67
N GLU A 82 8.79 -19.05 23.06
CA GLU A 82 9.89 -19.90 23.54
C GLU A 82 9.57 -20.63 24.84
N GLU A 83 8.86 -20.00 25.75
CA GLU A 83 8.40 -20.64 26.99
C GLU A 83 7.37 -21.74 26.69
N HIS A 84 6.42 -21.45 25.79
CA HIS A 84 5.43 -22.42 25.37
C HIS A 84 6.05 -23.63 24.66
N GLN A 85 7.08 -23.42 23.84
CA GLN A 85 7.83 -24.53 23.21
C GLN A 85 8.52 -25.42 24.25
N ARG A 86 9.16 -24.82 25.27
CA ARG A 86 9.80 -25.59 26.36
C ARG A 86 8.79 -26.37 27.20
N GLU A 87 7.60 -25.82 27.41
CA GLU A 87 6.50 -26.52 28.09
C GLU A 87 6.01 -27.72 27.27
N ILE A 88 5.82 -27.53 25.96
CA ILE A 88 5.41 -28.61 25.05
C ILE A 88 6.48 -29.72 25.02
N GLU A 89 7.76 -29.37 24.94
CA GLU A 89 8.85 -30.35 24.96
C GLU A 89 8.91 -31.12 26.29
N ARG A 90 8.65 -30.46 27.42
CA ARG A 90 8.57 -31.12 28.74
C ARG A 90 7.42 -32.13 28.78
N LEU A 91 6.23 -31.73 28.34
CA LEU A 91 5.05 -32.59 28.34
C LEU A 91 5.19 -33.78 27.36
N GLN A 92 5.86 -33.56 26.23
CA GLN A 92 6.16 -34.64 25.28
C GLN A 92 7.26 -35.59 25.78
N GLY A 93 8.21 -35.09 26.58
CA GLY A 93 9.23 -35.91 27.25
C GLY A 93 8.69 -36.73 28.42
N GLU A 94 7.65 -36.25 29.12
CA GLU A 94 7.01 -36.95 30.24
C GLU A 94 5.90 -37.92 29.80
N GLY A 95 5.29 -37.70 28.64
CA GLY A 95 4.25 -38.58 28.06
C GLY A 95 4.77 -39.76 27.24
N GLY A 96 6.09 -39.88 27.09
CA GLY A 96 6.78 -40.94 26.34
C GLY A 96 7.72 -41.76 27.22
N SER A 97 7.19 -42.45 28.24
CA SER A 97 7.88 -43.50 29.01
C SER A 97 6.90 -44.59 29.42
#